data_AF-A0A4S3LPZ9-F1
#
_entry.id   AF-A0A4S3LPZ9-F1
#
_cell.length_a   1.000
_cell.length_b   1.000
_cell.length_c   1.000
_cell.angle_alpha   90.00
_cell.angle_beta   90.00
_cell.angle_gamma   90.00
#
_symmetry.space_group_name_H-M   'P 1'
#
loop_
_entity.id
_entity.type
_entity.pdbx_description
1 polymer ?
#
loop_
_entity_poly.entity_id
_entity_poly.type
_entity_poly.pdbx_seq_one_letter_code
_entity_poly.pdbx_strand_id
1 'polypeptide(L)'
;MINTEDLERIVRDIDDKFNLSNVAIPRRVINCIAEVSKILKVSLPILATKENSKESDAYMITYLISEWYENMYGNRLRINIDIGFLIILLRGELLVCRIPNFFGTCKFFIEEDLSYECLD
;
A
#
# COMPACT_ATOMS: atom_id res chain seq x y z
N MET A 1 4.07 -25.06 13.97
CA MET A 1 4.85 -24.23 13.04
C MET A 1 4.14 -24.26 11.70
N ILE A 2 3.72 -23.11 11.16
CA ILE A 2 3.10 -23.05 9.83
C ILE A 2 4.18 -23.24 8.78
N ASN A 3 3.93 -24.01 7.73
CA ASN A 3 4.87 -24.11 6.61
C ASN A 3 4.76 -22.86 5.72
N THR A 4 5.76 -22.63 4.88
CA THR A 4 5.79 -21.42 4.04
C THR A 4 4.67 -21.39 3.00
N GLU A 5 4.31 -22.53 2.41
CA GLU A 5 3.28 -22.64 1.38
C GLU A 5 1.87 -22.31 1.92
N ASP A 6 1.53 -22.81 3.11
CA ASP A 6 0.27 -22.51 3.81
C ASP A 6 0.23 -21.04 4.22
N LEU A 7 1.36 -20.47 4.66
CA LEU A 7 1.44 -19.04 4.97
C LEU A 7 1.18 -18.21 3.72
N GLU A 8 1.83 -18.53 2.59
CA GLU A 8 1.59 -17.84 1.33
C GLU A 8 0.13 -17.95 0.86
N ARG A 9 -0.50 -19.11 1.02
CA ARG A 9 -1.93 -19.28 0.69
C ARG A 9 -2.80 -18.36 1.55
N ILE A 10 -2.57 -18.33 2.86
CA ILE A 10 -3.30 -17.43 3.78
C ILE A 10 -3.10 -15.97 3.38
N VAL A 11 -1.86 -15.56 3.08
CA VAL A 11 -1.54 -14.18 2.68
C VAL A 11 -2.25 -13.80 1.39
N ARG A 12 -2.27 -14.69 0.38
CA ARG A 12 -3.02 -14.49 -0.88
C ARG A 12 -4.51 -14.33 -0.63
N ASP A 13 -5.12 -15.24 0.14
CA ASP A 13 -6.55 -15.19 0.46
C ASP A 13 -6.94 -13.88 1.18
N ILE A 14 -6.06 -13.36 2.03
CA ILE A 14 -6.24 -12.07 2.70
C ILE A 14 -6.09 -10.91 1.72
N ASP A 15 -5.08 -10.93 0.86
CA ASP A 15 -4.84 -9.86 -0.13
C ASP A 15 -5.97 -9.78 -1.16
N ASP A 16 -6.54 -10.92 -1.57
CA ASP A 16 -7.73 -10.97 -2.44
C ASP A 16 -8.94 -10.29 -1.77
N LYS A 17 -9.16 -10.53 -0.48
CA LYS A 17 -10.21 -9.84 0.30
C LYS A 17 -9.97 -8.33 0.38
N PHE A 18 -8.72 -7.92 0.57
CA PHE A 18 -8.33 -6.51 0.56
C PHE A 18 -8.53 -5.86 -0.81
N ASN A 19 -8.29 -6.61 -1.89
CA ASN A 19 -8.54 -6.16 -3.25
C ASN A 19 -10.03 -5.95 -3.51
N LEU A 20 -10.88 -6.93 -3.14
CA LEU A 20 -12.34 -6.82 -3.25
C LEU A 20 -12.90 -5.66 -2.42
N SER A 21 -12.29 -5.35 -1.28
CA SER A 21 -12.72 -4.28 -0.37
C SER A 21 -12.05 -2.93 -0.65
N ASN A 22 -11.33 -2.78 -1.77
CA ASN A 22 -10.63 -1.56 -2.17
C ASN A 22 -9.67 -1.00 -1.09
N VAL A 23 -9.02 -1.88 -0.33
CA VAL A 23 -7.99 -1.46 0.63
C VAL A 23 -6.76 -0.99 -0.14
N ALA A 24 -6.29 0.22 0.15
CA ALA A 24 -5.10 0.80 -0.45
C ALA A 24 -3.86 -0.07 -0.19
N ILE A 25 -3.09 -0.36 -1.24
CA ILE A 25 -1.91 -1.26 -1.23
C ILE A 25 -0.94 -0.95 -0.07
N PRO A 26 -0.57 0.31 0.22
CA PRO A 26 0.34 0.60 1.33
C PRO A 26 -0.16 0.18 2.72
N ARG A 27 -1.47 0.05 2.91
CA ARG A 27 -2.07 -0.37 4.19
C ARG A 27 -2.19 -1.89 4.32
N ARG A 28 -2.00 -2.64 3.23
CA ARG A 28 -2.30 -4.08 3.21
C ARG A 28 -1.32 -4.90 4.06
N VAL A 29 -0.05 -4.52 4.14
CA VAL A 29 0.95 -5.25 4.93
C VAL A 29 0.58 -5.30 6.41
N ILE A 30 0.36 -4.13 7.03
CA ILE A 30 0.03 -4.06 8.46
C ILE A 30 -1.33 -4.70 8.77
N ASN A 31 -2.30 -4.56 7.87
CA ASN A 31 -3.59 -5.22 8.00
C ASN A 31 -3.46 -6.74 7.86
N CYS A 32 -2.61 -7.22 6.96
CA CYS A 32 -2.36 -8.66 6.78
C CYS A 32 -1.71 -9.25 8.03
N ILE A 33 -0.69 -8.58 8.59
CA ILE A 33 -0.06 -9.00 9.86
C ILE A 33 -1.11 -9.12 10.97
N ALA A 34 -2.03 -8.17 11.08
CA ALA A 34 -3.11 -8.22 12.06
C ALA A 34 -4.09 -9.39 11.83
N GLU A 35 -4.45 -9.69 10.59
CA GLU A 35 -5.33 -10.82 10.27
C GLU A 35 -4.64 -12.17 10.49
N VAL A 36 -3.38 -12.32 10.06
CA VAL A 36 -2.59 -13.55 10.29
C VAL A 36 -2.38 -13.79 11.79
N SER A 37 -2.12 -12.74 12.57
CA SER A 37 -2.05 -12.80 14.04
C SER A 37 -3.32 -13.40 14.67
N LYS A 38 -4.50 -12.98 14.20
CA LYS A 38 -5.78 -13.53 14.66
C LYS A 38 -5.97 -15.00 14.26
N ILE A 39 -5.62 -15.36 13.02
CA ILE A 39 -5.76 -16.73 12.50
C ILE A 39 -4.87 -17.69 13.27
N LEU A 40 -3.61 -17.32 13.47
CA LEU A 40 -2.60 -18.15 14.13
C LEU A 40 -2.66 -18.06 15.66
N LYS A 41 -3.42 -17.09 16.21
CA LYS A 41 -3.51 -16.80 17.65
C LYS A 41 -2.15 -16.54 18.30
N VAL A 42 -1.28 -15.82 17.58
CA VAL A 42 0.07 -15.44 18.05
C VAL A 42 0.28 -13.95 17.86
N SER A 43 0.98 -13.31 18.80
CA SER A 43 1.37 -11.91 18.65
C SER A 43 2.47 -11.79 17.60
N LEU A 44 2.18 -11.08 16.52
CA LEU A 44 3.17 -10.76 15.49
C LEU A 44 3.69 -9.33 15.68
N PRO A 45 5.01 -9.09 15.59
CA PRO A 45 5.55 -7.75 15.56
C PRO A 45 5.04 -6.99 14.33
N ILE A 46 5.00 -5.66 14.43
CA ILE A 46 4.56 -4.80 13.32
C ILE A 46 5.58 -4.80 12.18
N LEU A 47 6.85 -4.98 12.51
CA LEU A 47 7.97 -4.94 11.58
C LEU A 47 8.95 -6.07 11.91
N ALA A 48 9.44 -6.73 10.86
CA ALA A 48 10.54 -7.66 10.93
C ALA A 48 11.50 -7.40 9.77
N THR A 49 12.79 -7.52 10.04
CA THR A 49 13.87 -7.47 9.06
C THR A 49 14.43 -8.88 8.85
N LYS A 50 15.26 -9.06 7.83
CA LYS A 50 15.89 -10.36 7.56
C LYS A 50 16.82 -10.81 8.69
N GLU A 51 17.39 -9.86 9.43
CA GLU A 51 18.29 -10.13 10.54
C GLU A 51 17.51 -10.66 11.75
N ASN A 52 16.42 -10.00 12.11
CA ASN A 52 15.60 -10.39 13.28
C ASN A 52 14.64 -11.55 13.00
N SER A 53 14.45 -11.94 11.73
CA SER A 53 13.64 -13.10 11.35
C SER A 53 14.13 -14.41 11.97
N LYS A 54 15.38 -14.47 12.43
CA LYS A 54 15.98 -15.63 13.09
C LYS A 54 15.75 -15.66 14.60
N GLU A 55 15.22 -14.60 15.19
CA GLU A 55 15.02 -14.48 16.65
C GLU A 55 13.81 -15.28 17.13
N SER A 56 12.74 -15.35 16.34
CA SER A 56 11.57 -16.17 16.65
C SER A 56 10.70 -16.44 15.42
N ASP A 57 9.83 -17.44 15.52
CA ASP A 57 8.80 -17.75 14.51
C ASP A 57 7.91 -16.53 14.20
N ALA A 58 7.61 -15.68 15.21
CA ALA A 58 6.79 -14.50 15.01
C ALA A 58 7.49 -13.46 14.11
N TYR A 59 8.79 -13.24 14.31
CA TYR A 59 9.58 -12.38 13.44
C TYR A 59 9.74 -13.00 12.05
N MET A 60 9.97 -14.31 11.96
CA MET A 60 10.03 -15.02 10.69
C MET A 60 8.75 -14.87 9.87
N ILE A 61 7.58 -15.10 10.48
CA ILE A 61 6.27 -14.97 9.82
C ILE A 61 6.06 -13.52 9.35
N THR A 62 6.35 -12.54 10.20
CA THR A 62 6.21 -11.12 9.86
C THR A 62 7.13 -10.72 8.71
N TYR A 63 8.36 -11.23 8.69
CA TYR A 63 9.30 -11.01 7.59
C TYR A 63 8.78 -11.61 6.28
N LEU A 64 8.31 -12.86 6.30
CA LEU A 64 7.79 -13.55 5.12
C LEU A 64 6.56 -12.84 4.53
N ILE A 65 5.65 -12.34 5.38
CA ILE A 65 4.53 -11.50 4.93
C ILE A 65 5.05 -10.25 4.23
N SER A 66 6.02 -9.56 4.84
CA SER A 66 6.56 -8.31 4.30
C SER A 66 7.28 -8.54 2.97
N GLU A 67 8.08 -9.60 2.87
CA GLU A 67 8.79 -10.02 1.66
C GLU A 67 7.81 -10.41 0.54
N TRP A 68 6.73 -11.12 0.87
CA TRP A 68 5.69 -11.47 -0.11
C TRP A 68 5.05 -10.23 -0.74
N TYR A 69 4.67 -9.24 0.08
CA TYR A 69 4.09 -8.00 -0.40
C TYR A 69 5.10 -7.18 -1.21
N GLU A 70 6.36 -7.10 -0.78
CA GLU A 70 7.41 -6.38 -1.52
C GLU A 70 7.64 -7.02 -2.90
N ASN A 71 7.66 -8.35 -2.99
CA ASN A 71 7.77 -9.07 -4.26
C ASN A 71 6.56 -8.83 -5.18
N MET A 72 5.35 -8.74 -4.61
CA MET A 72 4.12 -8.57 -5.39
C MET A 72 3.90 -7.12 -5.86
N TYR A 73 4.19 -6.15 -5.00
CA TYR A 73 3.78 -4.75 -5.21
C TYR A 73 4.96 -3.76 -5.32
N GLY A 74 6.13 -4.12 -4.78
CA GLY A 74 7.34 -3.30 -4.75
C GLY A 74 7.06 -1.86 -4.36
N ASN A 75 7.45 -0.93 -5.24
CA ASN A 75 7.31 0.51 -5.01
C ASN A 75 5.87 0.99 -4.71
N ARG A 76 4.83 0.22 -5.07
CA ARG A 76 3.42 0.58 -4.80
C ARG A 76 3.05 0.49 -3.31
N LEU A 77 3.88 -0.17 -2.49
CA LEU A 77 3.74 -0.20 -1.04
C LEU A 77 4.14 1.12 -0.37
N ARG A 78 4.96 1.92 -1.05
CA ARG A 78 5.49 3.16 -0.48
C ARG A 78 4.37 4.20 -0.42
N ILE A 79 4.13 4.74 0.77
CA ILE A 79 3.25 5.91 0.94
C ILE A 79 4.07 7.12 0.51
N ASN A 80 3.64 7.79 -0.56
CA ASN A 80 4.17 9.11 -0.86
C ASN A 80 3.53 10.11 0.13
N ILE A 81 4.35 10.70 0.99
CA ILE A 81 3.94 11.69 2.00
C ILE A 81 4.16 13.13 1.48
N ASP A 82 4.40 13.30 0.17
CA ASP A 82 4.46 14.63 -0.45
C ASP A 82 3.12 15.35 -0.28
N ILE A 83 3.20 16.66 0.02
CA ILE A 83 2.09 17.53 0.42
C ILE A 83 1.07 17.77 -0.71
N GLY A 84 1.31 17.26 -1.91
CA GLY A 84 0.34 17.34 -2.98
C GLY A 84 0.60 16.33 -4.09
N PHE A 85 -0.17 15.26 -4.09
CA PHE A 85 -0.42 14.51 -5.31
C PHE A 85 -1.92 14.41 -5.53
N LEU A 86 -2.35 14.58 -6.77
CA LEU A 86 -3.71 14.39 -7.20
C LEU A 86 -3.75 13.13 -8.08
N ILE A 87 -4.71 12.25 -7.84
CA ILE A 87 -5.04 11.14 -8.74
C ILE A 87 -6.12 11.64 -9.68
N ILE A 88 -5.86 11.63 -10.98
CA ILE A 88 -6.79 12.06 -12.02
C ILE A 88 -7.19 10.85 -12.85
N LEU A 89 -8.49 10.61 -13.01
CA LEU A 89 -9.01 9.61 -13.94
C LEU A 89 -9.30 10.30 -15.29
N LEU A 90 -8.47 10.05 -16.31
CA LEU A 90 -8.68 10.56 -17.66
C LEU A 90 -8.85 9.39 -18.62
N ARG A 91 -10.00 9.33 -19.31
CA ARG A 91 -10.31 8.29 -20.32
C ARG A 91 -10.13 6.85 -19.81
N GLY A 92 -10.40 6.61 -18.53
CA GLY A 92 -10.26 5.31 -17.90
C GLY A 92 -8.86 4.99 -17.38
N GLU A 93 -7.88 5.88 -17.58
CA GLU A 93 -6.53 5.74 -17.05
C GLU A 93 -6.35 6.58 -15.79
N LEU A 94 -5.70 5.98 -14.77
CA LEU A 94 -5.33 6.68 -13.54
C LEU A 94 -3.97 7.35 -13.73
N LEU A 95 -3.96 8.67 -13.71
CA LEU A 95 -2.76 9.49 -13.79
C LEU A 95 -2.42 10.06 -12.42
N VAL A 96 -1.13 10.02 -12.06
CA VAL A 96 -0.62 10.63 -10.84
C VAL A 96 -0.01 11.98 -11.19
N CYS A 97 -0.66 13.06 -10.77
CA CYS A 97 -0.12 14.40 -10.88
C CYS A 97 0.60 14.77 -9.58
N ARG A 98 1.89 15.10 -9.67
CA ARG A 98 2.67 15.61 -8.53
C ARG A 98 2.56 17.13 -8.50
N ILE A 99 1.99 17.66 -7.43
CA ILE A 99 1.97 19.10 -7.16
C ILE A 99 3.36 19.45 -6.62
N PRO A 100 4.12 20.34 -7.28
CA PRO A 100 5.42 20.75 -6.77
C PRO A 100 5.28 21.45 -5.40
N ASN A 101 6.30 21.32 -4.55
CA ASN A 101 6.31 22.00 -3.25
C ASN A 101 6.26 23.53 -3.45
N PHE A 102 5.12 24.14 -3.16
CA PHE A 102 4.96 25.59 -3.16
C PHE A 102 5.25 26.15 -1.76
N PHE A 103 6.06 27.20 -1.67
CA PHE A 103 6.04 28.12 -0.53
C PHE A 103 5.06 29.26 -0.88
N GLY A 104 3.85 29.24 -0.31
CA GLY A 104 2.81 30.25 -0.60
C GLY A 104 1.39 29.67 -0.69
N THR A 105 0.48 30.40 -1.33
CA THR A 105 -0.91 29.94 -1.57
C THR A 105 -1.07 29.55 -3.03
N CYS A 106 -1.59 28.36 -3.31
CA CYS A 106 -1.95 27.91 -4.66
C CYS A 106 -3.48 27.82 -4.79
N LYS A 107 -4.04 28.30 -5.91
CA LYS A 107 -5.47 28.15 -6.25
C LYS A 107 -5.56 27.27 -7.49
N PHE A 108 -6.27 26.15 -7.38
CA PHE A 108 -6.53 25.26 -8.51
C PHE A 108 -7.92 25.56 -9.07
N PHE A 109 -8.02 25.66 -10.39
CA PHE A 109 -9.27 25.78 -11.12
C PHE A 109 -9.35 24.59 -12.07
N ILE A 110 -10.50 23.91 -12.08
CA ILE A 110 -10.78 22.83 -13.02
C ILE A 110 -11.87 23.36 -13.95
N GLU A 111 -11.53 23.50 -15.22
CA GLU A 111 -12.47 23.89 -16.28
C GLU A 111 -12.82 22.64 -17.09
N GLU A 112 -14.10 22.29 -17.16
CA GLU A 112 -14.56 21.15 -17.98
C GLU A 112 -14.71 21.53 -19.46
N ASP A 113 -14.84 22.83 -19.75
CA ASP A 113 -15.03 23.39 -21.08
C ASP A 113 -13.74 24.07 -21.58
N LEU A 114 -13.02 23.41 -22.49
CA LEU A 114 -11.77 23.91 -23.08
C LEU A 114 -12.00 25.01 -24.14
N SER A 115 -13.24 25.44 -24.38
CA SER A 115 -13.56 26.46 -25.38
C SER A 115 -13.39 27.91 -24.88
N TYR A 116 -13.01 28.09 -23.62
CA TYR A 116 -12.77 29.41 -23.04
C TYR A 116 -11.44 30.01 -23.53
N GLU A 117 -11.50 31.07 -24.33
CA GLU A 117 -10.35 31.95 -24.57
C GLU A 117 -10.12 32.81 -23.32
N CYS A 118 -8.92 32.75 -22.75
CA CYS A 118 -8.51 33.66 -21.68
C CYS A 118 -8.54 35.10 -22.20
N LEU A 119 -9.40 35.94 -21.62
CA LEU A 119 -9.28 37.40 -21.74
C LEU A 119 -8.19 37.86 -20.76
N ASP A 120 -7.14 38.47 -21.33
CA ASP A 120 -6.01 39.09 -20.62
C ASP A 120 -6.44 40.18 -19.62
#